data_AF-A0A8D8SRW1-F1
#
_entry.id   AF-A0A8D8SRW1-F1
#
_cell.length_a   1.000
_cell.length_b   1.000
_cell.length_c   1.000
_cell.angle_alpha   90.00
_cell.angle_beta   90.00
_cell.angle_gamma   90.00
#
_symmetry.space_group_name_H-M   'P 1'
#
loop_
_entity.id
_entity.type
_entity.pdbx_description
1 polymer ?
#
loop_
_entity_poly.entity_id
_entity_poly.type
_entity_poly.pdbx_seq_one_letter_code
_entity_poly.pdbx_strand_id
1 'polypeptide(L)'
;MSATTSLKEQLQKLRAPQTNLLQDVRKRPSFMFDADKAASITRATFYEIGKNGLNELIALDSEFQKFSNTLFNESTLYFQRTVETKEVNEDIDGQIKELFYHLSPYFSIRPAHCVLEWLIVRYNVHMFNTDDLLFFLLPYYHTKLFARALQVVDIKTHFNRWSWLYKVRKHCIPLASDTLYTRCATDGFLLKLICQKTEEAVQLLASSPIKLSTVVN
;
A
#
# COMPACT_ATOMS: atom_id res chain seq x y z
N MET A 1 33.38 21.97 8.64
CA MET A 1 31.97 22.37 8.81
C MET A 1 31.13 21.10 8.89
N SER A 2 31.10 20.43 10.04
CA SER A 2 30.89 18.96 10.05
C SER A 2 29.97 18.40 11.15
N ALA A 3 29.48 19.23 12.08
CA ALA A 3 28.60 18.78 13.17
C ALA A 3 27.11 18.70 12.77
N THR A 4 26.67 19.60 11.89
CA THR A 4 25.25 19.73 11.48
C THR A 4 24.76 18.63 10.55
N THR A 5 25.64 17.90 9.87
CA THR A 5 25.30 16.71 9.09
C THR A 5 25.02 15.51 10.00
N SER A 6 25.93 15.21 10.93
CA SER A 6 25.82 14.06 11.85
C SER A 6 24.50 14.07 12.64
N LEU A 7 24.18 15.18 13.31
CA LEU A 7 22.93 15.30 14.07
C LEU A 7 21.68 15.22 13.16
N LYS A 8 21.74 15.79 11.95
CA LYS A 8 20.64 15.74 10.97
C LYS A 8 20.40 14.30 10.49
N GLU A 9 21.44 13.51 10.29
CA GLU A 9 21.34 12.09 9.92
C GLU A 9 20.84 11.23 11.08
N GLN A 10 21.29 11.49 12.32
CA GLN A 10 20.76 10.85 13.53
C GLN A 10 19.26 11.14 13.69
N LEU A 11 18.85 12.40 13.58
CA LEU A 11 17.43 12.81 13.62
C LEU A 11 16.61 12.27 12.43
N GLN A 12 17.22 11.96 11.28
CA GLN A 12 16.54 11.25 10.19
C GLN A 12 16.36 9.76 10.49
N LYS A 13 17.34 9.10 11.14
CA LYS A 13 17.26 7.69 11.55
C LYS A 13 16.25 7.46 12.68
N LEU A 14 15.99 8.46 13.51
CA LEU A 14 15.01 8.42 14.61
C LEU A 14 13.55 8.76 14.19
N ARG A 15 13.25 8.93 12.90
CA ARG A 15 11.90 9.25 12.41
C ARG A 15 10.96 8.02 12.46
N ALA A 16 10.09 7.98 13.47
CA ALA A 16 8.97 7.04 13.52
C ALA A 16 7.82 7.47 12.57
N PRO A 17 6.98 6.54 12.05
CA PRO A 17 5.86 6.87 11.16
C PRO A 17 4.92 7.97 11.69
N GLN A 18 4.62 7.93 12.99
CA GLN A 18 3.84 8.97 13.70
C GLN A 18 4.39 10.39 13.48
N THR A 19 5.72 10.57 13.42
CA THR A 19 6.35 11.90 13.25
C THR A 19 6.25 12.47 11.83
N ASN A 20 6.01 11.63 10.82
CA ASN A 20 5.82 12.09 9.44
C ASN A 20 4.37 12.56 9.20
N LEU A 21 3.37 11.94 9.85
CA LEU A 21 1.96 12.36 9.77
C LEU A 21 1.71 13.77 10.34
N LEU A 22 2.59 14.24 11.25
CA LEU A 22 2.56 15.59 11.81
C LEU A 22 3.21 16.66 10.90
N GLN A 23 3.90 16.29 9.81
CA GLN A 23 4.77 17.22 9.07
C GLN A 23 4.11 18.00 7.92
N ASP A 24 3.01 17.53 7.32
CA ASP A 24 2.31 18.31 6.29
C ASP A 24 0.79 18.02 6.21
N VAL A 25 0.00 18.73 7.03
CA VAL A 25 -1.48 18.69 7.01
C VAL A 25 -2.05 19.12 5.64
N ARG A 26 -1.27 19.81 4.79
CA ARG A 26 -1.76 20.36 3.51
C ARG A 26 -1.72 19.34 2.37
N LYS A 27 -1.10 18.17 2.55
CA LYS A 27 -0.91 17.18 1.47
C LYS A 27 -1.28 15.78 1.92
N ARG A 28 -2.59 15.50 1.88
CA ARG A 28 -3.13 14.17 2.11
C ARG A 28 -2.63 13.20 1.02
N PRO A 29 -2.03 12.06 1.39
CA PRO A 29 -1.67 11.01 0.41
C PRO A 29 -2.95 10.41 -0.18
N SER A 30 -2.98 10.29 -1.51
CA SER A 30 -4.10 9.76 -2.28
C SER A 30 -3.56 9.09 -3.54
N PHE A 31 -4.14 7.94 -3.91
CA PHE A 31 -3.86 7.26 -5.16
C PHE A 31 -4.76 7.80 -6.27
N MET A 32 -6.07 7.90 -6.00
CA MET A 32 -7.09 8.30 -6.99
C MET A 32 -7.13 9.80 -7.29
N PHE A 33 -6.72 10.67 -6.37
CA PHE A 33 -6.91 12.12 -6.48
C PHE A 33 -5.60 12.91 -6.42
N ASP A 34 -5.62 14.10 -7.00
CA ASP A 34 -4.57 15.11 -6.81
C ASP A 34 -4.59 15.62 -5.37
N ALA A 35 -3.44 16.05 -4.83
CA ALA A 35 -3.30 16.42 -3.42
C ALA A 35 -4.33 17.49 -2.98
N ASP A 36 -4.60 18.49 -3.82
CA ASP A 36 -5.53 19.57 -3.52
C ASP A 36 -6.99 19.08 -3.46
N LYS A 37 -7.36 18.12 -4.33
CA LYS A 37 -8.67 17.45 -4.29
C LYS A 37 -8.79 16.54 -3.06
N ALA A 38 -7.74 15.75 -2.79
CA ALA A 38 -7.69 14.85 -1.63
C ALA A 38 -7.79 15.60 -0.29
N ALA A 39 -7.28 16.84 -0.23
CA ALA A 39 -7.44 17.73 0.92
C ALA A 39 -8.88 18.21 1.13
N SER A 40 -9.65 18.45 0.05
CA SER A 40 -11.06 18.88 0.15
C SER A 40 -12.06 17.74 0.43
N ILE A 41 -11.74 16.49 0.09
CA ILE A 41 -12.68 15.36 0.21
C ILE A 41 -12.80 14.91 1.67
N THR A 42 -14.03 14.84 2.19
CA THR A 42 -14.29 14.47 3.60
C THR A 42 -13.96 13.00 3.87
N ARG A 43 -13.71 12.65 5.15
CA ARG A 43 -13.46 11.26 5.55
C ARG A 43 -14.66 10.34 5.27
N ALA A 44 -15.89 10.82 5.45
CA ALA A 44 -17.10 10.07 5.13
C ALA A 44 -17.21 9.80 3.62
N THR A 45 -16.87 10.79 2.78
CA THR A 45 -16.82 10.62 1.31
C THR A 45 -15.79 9.56 0.90
N PHE A 46 -14.61 9.53 1.54
CA PHE A 46 -13.61 8.47 1.29
C PHE A 46 -14.09 7.08 1.75
N TYR A 47 -14.81 7.00 2.86
CA TYR A 47 -15.41 5.75 3.34
C TYR A 47 -16.44 5.21 2.36
N GLU A 48 -17.39 6.04 1.91
CA GLU A 48 -18.41 5.64 0.94
C GLU A 48 -17.82 5.26 -0.43
N ILE A 49 -16.76 5.95 -0.88
CA ILE A 49 -15.98 5.54 -2.07
C ILE A 49 -15.42 4.12 -1.88
N GLY A 50 -14.73 3.86 -0.77
CA GLY A 50 -14.13 2.56 -0.46
C GLY A 50 -15.17 1.44 -0.31
N LYS A 51 -16.26 1.71 0.40
CA LYS A 51 -17.38 0.80 0.66
C LYS A 51 -18.10 0.39 -0.61
N ASN A 52 -18.39 1.33 -1.52
CA ASN A 52 -18.97 1.01 -2.82
C ASN A 52 -18.00 0.18 -3.67
N GLY A 53 -16.70 0.50 -3.65
CA GLY A 53 -15.67 -0.35 -4.28
C GLY A 53 -15.60 -1.76 -3.70
N LEU A 54 -15.79 -1.93 -2.39
CA LEU A 54 -15.88 -3.25 -1.77
C LEU A 54 -17.14 -3.99 -2.22
N ASN A 55 -18.31 -3.32 -2.26
CA ASN A 55 -19.57 -3.93 -2.73
C ASN A 55 -19.47 -4.39 -4.19
N GLU A 56 -18.84 -3.60 -5.06
CA GLU A 56 -18.55 -3.98 -6.45
C GLU A 56 -17.60 -5.20 -6.54
N LEU A 57 -16.61 -5.31 -5.65
CA LEU A 57 -15.75 -6.50 -5.57
C LEU A 57 -16.46 -7.73 -4.99
N ILE A 58 -17.36 -7.56 -4.01
CA ILE A 58 -18.17 -8.65 -3.43
C ILE A 58 -19.08 -9.28 -4.49
N ALA A 59 -19.58 -8.48 -5.43
CA ALA A 59 -20.36 -8.96 -6.57
C ALA A 59 -19.54 -9.76 -7.60
N LEU A 60 -18.20 -9.65 -7.59
CA LEU A 60 -17.28 -10.44 -8.40
C LEU A 60 -16.73 -11.66 -7.65
N ASP A 61 -16.47 -11.51 -6.35
CA ASP A 61 -15.90 -12.54 -5.47
C ASP A 61 -16.40 -12.36 -4.03
N SER A 62 -17.25 -13.30 -3.58
CA SER A 62 -17.86 -13.24 -2.25
C SER A 62 -16.88 -13.31 -1.08
N GLU A 63 -15.62 -13.70 -1.30
CA GLU A 63 -14.60 -13.70 -0.24
C GLU A 63 -14.27 -12.29 0.29
N PHE A 64 -14.56 -11.22 -0.48
CA PHE A 64 -14.42 -9.85 0.02
C PHE A 64 -15.42 -9.50 1.14
N GLN A 65 -16.52 -10.28 1.29
CA GLN A 65 -17.58 -10.01 2.26
C GLN A 65 -17.07 -9.93 3.71
N LYS A 66 -16.02 -10.69 4.05
CA LYS A 66 -15.43 -10.72 5.41
C LYS A 66 -14.89 -9.36 5.87
N PHE A 67 -14.33 -8.56 4.95
CA PHE A 67 -13.76 -7.25 5.26
C PHE A 67 -14.82 -6.16 5.52
N SER A 68 -16.08 -6.39 5.11
CA SER A 68 -17.20 -5.46 5.32
C SER A 68 -17.44 -5.15 6.79
N ASN A 69 -17.30 -6.16 7.65
CA ASN A 69 -17.55 -6.06 9.09
C ASN A 69 -16.32 -5.61 9.88
N THR A 70 -15.14 -5.54 9.24
CA THR A 70 -13.87 -5.16 9.87
C THR A 70 -13.29 -3.87 9.27
N LEU A 71 -12.53 -3.95 8.18
CA LEU A 71 -11.83 -2.81 7.54
C LEU A 71 -12.77 -1.77 6.90
N PHE A 72 -14.04 -2.14 6.67
CA PHE A 72 -15.08 -1.28 6.09
C PHE A 72 -16.31 -1.12 7.00
N ASN A 73 -16.18 -1.46 8.29
CA ASN A 73 -17.20 -1.17 9.30
C ASN A 73 -17.37 0.35 9.48
N GLU A 74 -18.57 0.84 9.78
CA GLU A 74 -18.81 2.26 10.08
C GLU A 74 -18.02 2.72 11.32
N SER A 75 -17.74 1.81 12.27
CA SER A 75 -16.88 2.04 13.44
C SER A 75 -15.43 2.41 13.10
N THR A 76 -15.03 2.38 11.83
CA THR A 76 -13.72 2.82 11.35
C THR A 76 -13.62 4.34 11.15
N LEU A 77 -14.58 5.17 11.58
CA LEU A 77 -14.73 6.57 11.15
C LEU A 77 -14.29 7.78 12.03
N TYR A 78 -14.21 7.87 13.36
CA TYR A 78 -13.78 6.98 14.45
C TYR A 78 -12.29 6.57 14.36
N PHE A 79 -11.89 5.29 14.48
CA PHE A 79 -10.51 4.71 14.44
C PHE A 79 -9.30 5.64 14.14
N GLN A 80 -8.21 5.59 14.90
CA GLN A 80 -6.99 6.37 14.61
C GLN A 80 -5.69 5.59 14.86
N ARG A 81 -5.25 4.85 13.83
CA ARG A 81 -4.08 3.96 13.83
C ARG A 81 -2.85 4.39 14.65
N THR A 82 -2.52 5.68 14.65
CA THR A 82 -1.37 6.25 15.39
C THR A 82 -1.51 6.26 16.91
N VAL A 83 -2.71 6.13 17.46
CA VAL A 83 -3.01 6.13 18.91
C VAL A 83 -3.58 4.79 19.41
N GLU A 84 -3.78 3.82 18.53
CA GLU A 84 -4.17 2.45 18.89
C GLU A 84 -2.98 1.69 19.52
N THR A 85 -3.27 0.58 20.20
CA THR A 85 -2.20 -0.27 20.79
C THR A 85 -1.40 -1.00 19.71
N LYS A 86 -0.29 -1.64 20.10
CA LYS A 86 0.55 -2.43 19.19
C LYS A 86 -0.20 -3.66 18.68
N GLU A 87 -0.94 -4.31 19.55
CA GLU A 87 -1.67 -5.55 19.32
C GLU A 87 -2.83 -5.32 18.34
N VAL A 88 -3.57 -4.21 18.51
CA VAL A 88 -4.60 -3.75 17.56
C VAL A 88 -3.99 -3.42 16.20
N ASN A 89 -2.79 -2.82 16.18
CA ASN A 89 -2.08 -2.55 14.92
C ASN A 89 -1.65 -3.83 14.20
N GLU A 90 -1.19 -4.86 14.93
CA GLU A 90 -0.71 -6.13 14.37
C GLU A 90 -1.86 -7.01 13.83
N ASP A 91 -3.03 -7.01 14.48
CA ASP A 91 -4.25 -7.62 13.93
C ASP A 91 -4.66 -6.95 12.59
N ILE A 92 -4.67 -5.62 12.58
CA ILE A 92 -4.98 -4.82 11.39
C ILE A 92 -3.95 -5.02 10.28
N ASP A 93 -2.66 -5.20 10.60
CA ASP A 93 -1.63 -5.60 9.63
C ASP A 93 -1.94 -6.96 9.00
N GLY A 94 -2.40 -7.93 9.81
CA GLY A 94 -2.86 -9.23 9.32
C GLY A 94 -4.02 -9.11 8.33
N GLN A 95 -5.08 -8.40 8.71
CA GLN A 95 -6.27 -8.21 7.87
C GLN A 95 -5.98 -7.45 6.57
N ILE A 96 -5.12 -6.42 6.63
CA ILE A 96 -4.73 -5.63 5.45
C ILE A 96 -3.89 -6.46 4.49
N LYS A 97 -2.97 -7.28 4.99
CA LYS A 97 -2.18 -8.22 4.18
C LYS A 97 -3.07 -9.27 3.51
N GLU A 98 -4.02 -9.84 4.24
CA GLU A 98 -5.02 -10.76 3.69
C GLU A 98 -5.85 -10.09 2.58
N LEU A 99 -6.38 -8.89 2.84
CA LEU A 99 -7.10 -8.11 1.83
C LEU A 99 -6.24 -7.84 0.60
N PHE A 100 -4.96 -7.49 0.75
CA PHE A 100 -4.05 -7.31 -0.39
C PHE A 100 -3.86 -8.58 -1.23
N TYR A 101 -3.84 -9.78 -0.63
CA TYR A 101 -3.79 -11.03 -1.40
C TYR A 101 -5.08 -11.25 -2.22
N HIS A 102 -6.26 -11.06 -1.63
CA HIS A 102 -7.53 -11.13 -2.38
C HIS A 102 -7.67 -10.01 -3.42
N LEU A 103 -7.12 -8.82 -3.16
CA LEU A 103 -7.20 -7.65 -4.05
C LEU A 103 -6.24 -7.73 -5.24
N SER A 104 -5.15 -8.50 -5.12
CA SER A 104 -4.08 -8.61 -6.12
C SER A 104 -4.58 -8.90 -7.54
N PRO A 105 -5.51 -9.86 -7.79
CA PRO A 105 -6.02 -10.13 -9.12
C PRO A 105 -6.81 -8.99 -9.76
N TYR A 106 -7.41 -8.13 -8.93
CA TYR A 106 -8.38 -7.11 -9.32
C TYR A 106 -7.78 -5.70 -9.40
N PHE A 107 -6.48 -5.49 -9.13
CA PHE A 107 -5.90 -4.14 -9.10
C PHE A 107 -6.07 -3.35 -10.41
N SER A 108 -6.19 -4.02 -11.57
CA SER A 108 -6.50 -3.37 -12.85
C SER A 108 -7.87 -2.65 -12.90
N ILE A 109 -8.84 -3.04 -12.07
CA ILE A 109 -10.22 -2.54 -12.15
C ILE A 109 -10.55 -1.44 -11.13
N ARG A 110 -11.46 -0.55 -11.55
CA ARG A 110 -11.89 0.65 -10.80
C ARG A 110 -12.32 0.41 -9.34
N PRO A 111 -12.99 -0.71 -8.97
CA PRO A 111 -13.34 -1.03 -7.58
C PRO A 111 -12.12 -1.23 -6.67
N ALA A 112 -11.08 -1.91 -7.13
CA ALA A 112 -9.88 -2.15 -6.34
C ALA A 112 -9.14 -0.85 -6.01
N HIS A 113 -9.17 0.12 -6.93
CA HIS A 113 -8.67 1.47 -6.68
C HIS A 113 -9.44 2.19 -5.55
N CYS A 114 -10.77 2.02 -5.46
CA CYS A 114 -11.58 2.58 -4.38
C CYS A 114 -11.23 1.97 -3.01
N VAL A 115 -11.09 0.64 -2.95
CA VAL A 115 -10.68 -0.09 -1.74
C VAL A 115 -9.28 0.37 -1.30
N LEU A 116 -8.33 0.43 -2.24
CA LEU A 116 -6.96 0.89 -1.96
C LEU A 116 -6.90 2.33 -1.45
N GLU A 117 -7.73 3.22 -2.01
CA GLU A 117 -7.82 4.63 -1.57
C GLU A 117 -8.23 4.72 -0.10
N TRP A 118 -9.22 3.92 0.34
CA TRP A 118 -9.60 3.86 1.76
C TRP A 118 -8.46 3.36 2.65
N LEU A 119 -7.75 2.29 2.24
CA LEU A 119 -6.60 1.77 2.97
C LEU A 119 -5.47 2.80 3.11
N ILE A 120 -5.16 3.53 2.04
CA ILE A 120 -4.17 4.62 2.02
C ILE A 120 -4.58 5.74 2.97
N VAL A 121 -5.82 6.22 2.86
CA VAL A 121 -6.34 7.39 3.55
C VAL A 121 -6.65 7.13 5.03
N ARG A 122 -6.96 5.88 5.39
CA ARG A 122 -7.43 5.54 6.74
C ARG A 122 -6.45 4.74 7.58
N TYR A 123 -5.87 3.70 6.99
CA TYR A 123 -4.94 2.80 7.67
C TYR A 123 -3.47 3.16 7.42
N ASN A 124 -3.21 4.21 6.62
CA ASN A 124 -1.88 4.69 6.26
C ASN A 124 -0.97 3.57 5.74
N VAL A 125 -1.51 2.64 4.94
CA VAL A 125 -0.78 1.44 4.46
C VAL A 125 0.51 1.78 3.70
N HIS A 126 0.56 2.95 3.07
CA HIS A 126 1.73 3.54 2.41
C HIS A 126 2.87 3.96 3.36
N MET A 127 2.69 3.77 4.67
CA MET A 127 3.68 3.97 5.74
C MET A 127 3.85 2.69 6.58
N PHE A 128 2.73 2.14 7.09
CA PHE A 128 2.74 0.99 8.01
C PHE A 128 2.96 -0.34 7.28
N ASN A 129 2.25 -0.58 6.17
CA ASN A 129 2.27 -1.83 5.39
C ASN A 129 3.12 -1.71 4.12
N THR A 130 4.22 -0.96 4.18
CA THR A 130 4.98 -0.57 2.96
C THR A 130 5.46 -1.77 2.16
N ASP A 131 5.92 -2.85 2.81
CA ASP A 131 6.41 -4.04 2.11
C ASP A 131 5.27 -4.89 1.50
N ASP A 132 4.16 -5.09 2.22
CA ASP A 132 2.99 -5.84 1.70
C ASP A 132 2.29 -5.08 0.57
N LEU A 133 2.14 -3.74 0.70
CA LEU A 133 1.60 -2.87 -0.35
C LEU A 133 2.45 -2.94 -1.62
N LEU A 134 3.79 -2.89 -1.49
CA LEU A 134 4.69 -2.93 -2.64
C LEU A 134 4.80 -4.33 -3.25
N PHE A 135 4.62 -5.40 -2.47
CA PHE A 135 4.45 -6.76 -3.00
C PHE A 135 3.15 -6.90 -3.81
N PHE A 136 2.01 -6.45 -3.26
CA PHE A 136 0.71 -6.44 -3.95
C PHE A 136 0.74 -5.66 -5.28
N LEU A 137 1.46 -4.54 -5.32
CA LEU A 137 1.63 -3.75 -6.53
C LEU A 137 2.61 -4.36 -7.55
N LEU A 138 3.51 -5.26 -7.12
CA LEU A 138 4.65 -5.72 -7.92
C LEU A 138 4.30 -6.43 -9.25
N PRO A 139 3.24 -7.25 -9.37
CA PRO A 139 2.86 -7.86 -10.66
C PRO A 139 2.61 -6.81 -11.76
N TYR A 140 2.14 -5.63 -11.35
CA TYR A 140 1.73 -4.54 -12.24
C TYR A 140 2.87 -3.56 -12.55
N TYR A 141 4.13 -3.91 -12.29
CA TYR A 141 5.30 -3.03 -12.40
C TYR A 141 5.43 -2.27 -13.74
N HIS A 142 4.97 -2.91 -14.83
CA HIS A 142 4.99 -2.40 -16.20
C HIS A 142 3.86 -1.39 -16.51
N THR A 143 2.97 -1.10 -15.55
CA THR A 143 1.81 -0.22 -15.72
C THR A 143 2.05 1.19 -15.20
N LYS A 144 1.24 2.15 -15.68
CA LYS A 144 1.14 3.49 -15.07
C LYS A 144 0.46 3.46 -13.68
N LEU A 145 -0.35 2.44 -13.39
CA LEU A 145 -1.02 2.28 -12.09
C LEU A 145 0.01 2.02 -10.98
N PHE A 146 0.98 1.14 -11.22
CA PHE A 146 2.13 0.92 -10.34
C PHE A 146 2.93 2.21 -10.11
N ALA A 147 3.31 2.89 -11.19
CA ALA A 147 4.09 4.13 -11.12
C ALA A 147 3.36 5.23 -10.33
N ARG A 148 2.02 5.31 -10.45
CA ARG A 148 1.15 6.20 -9.66
C ARG A 148 1.04 5.78 -8.20
N ALA A 149 0.87 4.49 -7.90
CA ALA A 149 0.81 3.99 -6.52
C ALA A 149 2.11 4.25 -5.75
N LEU A 150 3.26 4.15 -6.42
CA LEU A 150 4.56 4.52 -5.84
C LEU A 150 4.64 6.00 -5.42
N GLN A 151 3.87 6.91 -6.00
CA GLN A 151 3.86 8.32 -5.59
C GLN A 151 3.34 8.50 -4.17
N VAL A 152 2.41 7.64 -3.73
CA VAL A 152 1.81 7.65 -2.40
C VAL A 152 2.82 7.21 -1.31
N VAL A 153 3.64 6.20 -1.62
CA VAL A 153 4.65 5.65 -0.69
C VAL A 153 5.81 6.63 -0.49
N ASP A 154 6.31 6.77 0.74
CA ASP A 154 7.38 7.74 1.03
C ASP A 154 8.80 7.24 0.67
N ILE A 155 9.04 7.03 -0.62
CA ILE A 155 10.37 6.74 -1.16
C ILE A 155 11.12 8.08 -1.35
N LYS A 156 11.86 8.49 -0.31
CA LYS A 156 12.71 9.71 -0.29
C LYS A 156 14.19 9.46 0.08
N THR A 157 14.53 8.37 0.75
CA THR A 157 15.84 8.17 1.39
C THR A 157 16.57 6.91 0.91
N HIS A 158 17.90 6.96 0.86
CA HIS A 158 18.76 5.81 0.57
C HIS A 158 18.66 4.68 1.61
N PHE A 159 18.10 4.95 2.78
CA PHE A 159 17.88 3.97 3.86
C PHE A 159 16.61 3.11 3.67
N ASN A 160 15.73 3.46 2.71
CA ASN A 160 14.58 2.62 2.38
C ASN A 160 15.02 1.48 1.43
N ARG A 161 14.63 0.24 1.73
CA ARG A 161 14.88 -0.96 0.90
C ARG A 161 14.37 -0.80 -0.55
N TRP A 162 13.32 0.00 -0.72
CA TRP A 162 12.68 0.32 -2.00
C TRP A 162 13.23 1.57 -2.68
N SER A 163 14.33 2.15 -2.19
CA SER A 163 14.97 3.36 -2.75
C SER A 163 15.34 3.25 -4.23
N TRP A 164 15.55 2.03 -4.76
CA TRP A 164 15.78 1.77 -6.19
C TRP A 164 14.59 2.19 -7.09
N LEU A 165 13.36 2.17 -6.56
CA LEU A 165 12.15 2.64 -7.25
C LEU A 165 12.00 4.17 -7.28
N TYR A 166 12.93 4.94 -6.68
CA TYR A 166 12.83 6.41 -6.62
C TYR A 166 12.69 7.07 -7.99
N LYS A 167 13.37 6.58 -9.04
CA LYS A 167 13.25 7.11 -10.40
C LYS A 167 11.85 6.90 -10.98
N VAL A 168 11.32 5.68 -10.85
CA VAL A 168 9.97 5.27 -11.27
C VAL A 168 8.93 6.19 -10.62
N ARG A 169 9.00 6.33 -9.29
CA ARG A 169 8.17 7.23 -8.48
C ARG A 169 8.25 8.70 -8.94
N LYS A 170 9.46 9.23 -9.08
CA LYS A 170 9.70 10.66 -9.38
C LYS A 170 9.17 11.06 -10.75
N HIS A 171 9.28 10.18 -11.74
CA HIS A 171 8.92 10.48 -13.13
C HIS A 171 7.56 9.89 -13.57
N CYS A 172 6.89 9.10 -12.70
CA CYS A 172 5.63 8.41 -12.99
C CYS A 172 5.67 7.55 -14.28
N ILE A 173 6.84 6.95 -14.54
CA ILE A 173 7.10 6.04 -15.65
C ILE A 173 6.95 4.59 -15.18
N PRO A 174 6.51 3.65 -16.02
CA PRO A 174 6.60 2.21 -15.75
C PRO A 174 8.01 1.76 -15.36
N LEU A 175 8.12 0.67 -14.58
CA LEU A 175 9.40 0.00 -14.34
C LEU A 175 9.76 -0.89 -15.52
N ALA A 176 11.00 -0.82 -15.99
CA ALA A 176 11.53 -1.72 -17.02
C ALA A 176 11.85 -3.10 -16.43
N SER A 177 11.48 -4.17 -17.15
CA SER A 177 11.65 -5.56 -16.73
C SER A 177 13.10 -5.90 -16.37
N ASP A 178 14.08 -5.45 -17.16
CA ASP A 178 15.51 -5.65 -16.89
C ASP A 178 15.94 -5.09 -15.53
N THR A 179 15.34 -3.96 -15.09
CA THR A 179 15.65 -3.36 -13.80
C THR A 179 15.07 -4.19 -12.65
N LEU A 180 13.86 -4.76 -12.83
CA LEU A 180 13.27 -5.69 -11.87
C LEU A 180 14.08 -7.00 -11.79
N TYR A 181 14.39 -7.62 -12.92
CA TYR A 181 15.13 -8.88 -12.98
C TYR A 181 16.55 -8.75 -12.45
N THR A 182 17.27 -7.68 -12.83
CA THR A 182 18.59 -7.37 -12.27
C THR A 182 18.51 -7.14 -10.75
N ARG A 183 17.45 -6.49 -10.24
CA ARG A 183 17.26 -6.34 -8.79
C ARG A 183 16.99 -7.68 -8.11
N CYS A 184 16.08 -8.52 -8.62
CA CYS A 184 15.82 -9.85 -8.05
C CYS A 184 17.06 -10.76 -8.06
N ALA A 185 17.95 -10.62 -9.05
CA ALA A 185 19.19 -11.38 -9.13
C ALA A 185 20.32 -10.86 -8.21
N THR A 186 20.27 -9.59 -7.79
CA THR A 186 21.34 -8.94 -6.99
C THR A 186 20.93 -8.60 -5.56
N ASP A 187 19.63 -8.58 -5.24
CA ASP A 187 19.07 -8.24 -3.95
C ASP A 187 18.36 -9.45 -3.33
N GLY A 188 19.10 -10.18 -2.51
CA GLY A 188 18.58 -11.32 -1.75
C GLY A 188 17.45 -10.96 -0.78
N PHE A 189 17.29 -9.68 -0.38
CA PHE A 189 16.11 -9.27 0.39
C PHE A 189 14.86 -9.25 -0.50
N LEU A 190 14.93 -8.65 -1.70
CA LEU A 190 13.78 -8.61 -2.60
C LEU A 190 13.36 -10.01 -3.03
N LEU A 191 14.32 -10.87 -3.41
CA LEU A 191 14.01 -12.25 -3.79
C LEU A 191 13.39 -13.03 -2.63
N LYS A 192 13.95 -12.92 -1.42
CA LYS A 192 13.39 -13.57 -0.22
C LYS A 192 11.99 -13.06 0.10
N LEU A 193 11.74 -11.74 0.03
CA LEU A 193 10.42 -11.15 0.25
C LEU A 193 9.39 -11.70 -0.74
N ILE A 194 9.73 -11.75 -2.04
CA ILE A 194 8.86 -12.29 -3.08
C ILE A 194 8.53 -13.76 -2.79
N CYS A 195 9.52 -14.60 -2.51
CA CYS A 195 9.29 -16.02 -2.21
C CYS A 195 8.40 -16.20 -0.97
N GLN A 196 8.73 -15.54 0.15
CA GLN A 196 7.96 -15.67 1.40
C GLN A 196 6.53 -15.17 1.25
N LYS A 197 6.31 -14.01 0.60
CA LYS A 197 4.97 -13.45 0.40
C LYS A 197 4.14 -14.24 -0.61
N THR A 198 4.78 -14.87 -1.60
CA THR A 198 4.11 -15.82 -2.50
C THR A 198 3.71 -17.10 -1.77
N GLU A 199 4.57 -17.62 -0.89
CA GLU A 199 4.25 -18.77 -0.05
C GLU A 199 3.10 -18.47 0.92
N GLU A 200 3.13 -17.32 1.62
CA GLU A 200 2.03 -16.83 2.46
C GLU A 200 0.70 -16.73 1.66
N ALA A 201 0.75 -16.18 0.44
CA ALA A 201 -0.43 -16.02 -0.41
C ALA A 201 -0.96 -17.37 -0.93
N VAL A 202 -0.08 -18.31 -1.30
CA VAL A 202 -0.45 -19.67 -1.72
C VAL A 202 -1.08 -20.45 -0.57
N GLN A 203 -0.56 -20.33 0.64
CA GLN A 203 -1.13 -20.98 1.84
C GLN A 203 -2.52 -20.42 2.19
N LEU A 204 -2.71 -19.09 2.08
CA LEU A 204 -3.98 -18.43 2.39
C LEU A 204 -5.04 -18.65 1.31
N LEU A 205 -4.66 -18.61 0.03
CA LEU A 205 -5.55 -18.79 -1.13
C LEU A 205 -5.55 -20.23 -1.67
N ALA A 206 -5.13 -21.21 -0.86
CA ALA A 206 -5.00 -22.62 -1.25
C ALA A 206 -6.32 -23.26 -1.76
N SER A 207 -7.47 -22.72 -1.33
CA SER A 207 -8.81 -23.09 -1.80
C SER A 207 -9.13 -22.64 -3.23
N SER A 208 -8.34 -21.73 -3.82
CA SER A 208 -8.61 -21.12 -5.13
C SER A 208 -7.33 -20.58 -5.79
N PRO A 209 -6.39 -21.44 -6.21
CA PRO A 209 -5.12 -21.00 -6.81
C PRO A 209 -5.27 -20.20 -8.12
N ILE A 210 -6.44 -20.26 -8.78
CA ILE A 210 -6.78 -19.40 -9.92
C ILE A 210 -6.77 -17.91 -9.50
N LYS A 211 -7.09 -17.59 -8.24
CA LYS A 211 -7.03 -16.22 -7.67
C LYS A 211 -5.60 -15.74 -7.38
N LEU A 212 -4.57 -16.44 -7.85
CA LEU A 212 -3.19 -15.96 -7.84
C LEU A 212 -2.74 -15.43 -9.21
N SER A 213 -3.48 -15.71 -10.30
CA SER A 213 -3.26 -15.02 -11.58
C SER A 213 -3.89 -13.63 -11.52
N THR A 214 -3.21 -12.63 -12.08
CA THR A 214 -3.80 -11.31 -12.33
C THR A 214 -4.93 -11.45 -13.33
N VAL A 215 -6.09 -10.82 -13.12
CA VAL A 215 -7.21 -10.86 -14.08
C VAL A 215 -6.88 -9.97 -15.28
N VAL A 216 -6.08 -10.53 -16.19
CA VAL A 216 -5.61 -9.93 -17.42
C VAL A 216 -5.83 -10.96 -18.53
N ASN A 217 -6.82 -10.68 -19.37
CA ASN A 217 -6.93 -11.22 -20.73
C ASN A 217 -6.08 -10.37 -21.67
#